data_AF-A0A0G4B9H2-F1
#
_entry.id   AF-A0A0G4B9H2-F1
#
_cell.length_a   1.000
_cell.length_b   1.000
_cell.length_c   1.000
_cell.angle_alpha   90.00
_cell.angle_beta   90.00
_cell.angle_gamma   90.00
#
_symmetry.space_group_name_H-M   'P 1'
#
loop_
_entity.id
_entity.type
_entity.pdbx_description
1 polymer ?
#
loop_
_entity_poly.entity_id
_entity_poly.type
_entity_poly.pdbx_seq_one_letter_code
_entity_poly.pdbx_strand_id
1 'polypeptide(L)'
;MRRTESNYTWNLWIAGLVVVGLLVVANGQPPVPVYPFQALNWQWILDLPGQDPIAAGVQAAILPHDSISIKELTAFYRGLAAAVQPRFVVILSPNHYDAGRANIQTTSRVFMTADGRAHPDWSLVGQLRARGLAGSEGDSFTKEHGITAQVEYAKRFFPEARWLPLIFKSTATPAEVDAVMRWLEQTLPANQTLVLASIDFSHYLTKTRADINDTKTYRQIQTMDVNQLPTSDIECEFLDSPAALRAVVAYAHSRELNRLTLVRRDNTADIRGEPNLVSTTGHLYITFS
;
A
#
# COMPACT_ATOMS: atom_id res chain seq x y z
N MET A 1 35.77 61.62 -53.05
CA MET A 1 35.18 62.66 -52.19
C MET A 1 33.74 62.24 -51.85
N ARG A 2 33.40 62.24 -50.55
CA ARG A 2 32.06 62.35 -49.88
C ARG A 2 30.84 61.65 -50.54
N ARG A 3 30.19 60.67 -49.86
CA ARG A 3 29.00 60.81 -48.97
C ARG A 3 27.84 61.56 -49.67
N THR A 4 26.58 61.10 -49.74
CA THR A 4 25.78 60.23 -48.86
C THR A 4 24.39 60.01 -49.49
N GLU A 5 23.76 58.88 -49.12
CA GLU A 5 22.30 58.68 -48.86
C GLU A 5 21.31 58.82 -50.03
N SER A 6 20.17 58.12 -50.13
CA SER A 6 19.47 56.99 -49.48
C SER A 6 18.01 57.19 -49.91
N ASN A 7 17.25 56.12 -50.23
CA ASN A 7 15.86 55.89 -49.78
C ASN A 7 15.23 54.73 -50.58
N TYR A 8 15.16 53.53 -50.00
CA TYR A 8 14.03 52.97 -49.24
C TYR A 8 12.90 52.43 -50.13
N THR A 9 12.89 51.11 -50.33
CA THR A 9 11.69 50.33 -50.65
C THR A 9 11.54 49.22 -49.63
N TRP A 10 10.39 49.22 -48.97
CA TRP A 10 9.93 48.28 -47.98
C TRP A 10 9.74 46.88 -48.57
N ASN A 11 10.25 45.84 -47.91
CA ASN A 11 9.77 44.47 -48.06
C ASN A 11 9.63 43.83 -46.69
N LEU A 12 8.37 43.60 -46.32
CA LEU A 12 7.93 42.82 -45.17
C LEU A 12 8.27 41.34 -45.43
N TRP A 13 9.11 40.75 -44.59
CA TRP A 13 9.26 39.30 -44.48
C TRP A 13 8.66 38.85 -43.15
N ILE A 14 7.55 38.12 -43.24
CA ILE A 14 6.93 37.40 -42.12
C ILE A 14 7.82 36.18 -41.83
N ALA A 15 8.53 36.19 -40.71
CA ALA A 15 9.24 35.03 -40.20
C ALA A 15 8.26 34.15 -39.41
N GLY A 16 7.77 33.08 -40.04
CA GLY A 16 7.07 32.01 -39.35
C GLY A 16 8.06 31.13 -38.59
N LEU A 17 8.14 31.29 -37.27
CA LEU A 17 8.82 30.35 -36.37
C LEU A 17 7.92 29.12 -36.17
N VAL A 18 8.20 28.05 -36.90
CA VAL A 18 7.68 26.71 -36.57
C VAL A 18 8.50 26.17 -35.41
N VAL A 19 7.98 26.34 -34.19
CA VAL A 19 8.47 25.61 -33.02
C VAL A 19 7.96 24.17 -33.17
N VAL A 20 8.83 23.27 -33.63
CA VAL A 20 8.60 21.83 -33.51
C VAL A 20 8.75 21.49 -32.03
N GLY A 21 7.64 21.50 -31.30
CA GLY A 21 7.57 20.96 -29.96
C GLY A 21 7.88 19.47 -30.02
N LEU A 22 9.00 19.06 -29.42
CA LEU A 22 9.25 17.68 -29.04
C LEU A 22 8.18 17.29 -28.01
N LEU A 23 7.05 16.80 -28.49
CA LEU A 23 6.15 15.97 -27.69
C LEU A 23 6.93 14.69 -27.37
N VAL A 24 7.60 14.68 -26.22
CA VAL A 24 7.87 13.43 -25.53
C VAL A 24 6.51 12.86 -25.17
N VAL A 25 5.97 12.00 -26.04
CA VAL A 25 4.89 11.11 -25.67
C VAL A 25 5.48 10.22 -24.58
N ALA A 26 5.24 10.59 -23.32
CA ALA A 26 5.48 9.69 -22.23
C ALA A 26 4.62 8.46 -22.53
N ASN A 27 5.26 7.36 -22.92
CA ASN A 27 4.67 6.02 -22.97
C ASN A 27 4.32 5.55 -21.54
N GLY A 28 3.63 6.39 -20.77
CA GLY A 28 3.14 6.09 -19.44
C GLY A 28 1.80 5.39 -19.59
N GLN A 29 1.68 4.20 -19.00
CA GLN A 29 0.36 3.61 -18.77
C GLN A 29 -0.53 4.64 -18.05
N PRO A 30 -1.84 4.68 -18.33
CA PRO A 30 -2.74 5.60 -17.65
C PRO A 30 -2.65 5.41 -16.13
N PRO A 31 -2.91 6.46 -15.32
CA PRO A 31 -2.95 6.32 -13.88
C PRO A 31 -3.91 5.20 -13.43
N VAL A 32 -3.62 4.56 -12.30
CA VAL A 32 -4.58 3.70 -11.61
C VAL A 32 -5.70 4.62 -11.10
N PRO A 33 -6.98 4.35 -11.41
CA PRO A 33 -8.07 5.22 -10.99
C PRO A 33 -8.34 5.12 -9.48
N VAL A 34 -9.07 6.10 -8.97
CA VAL A 34 -9.66 6.05 -7.61
C VAL A 34 -10.59 4.83 -7.53
N TYR A 35 -10.41 4.00 -6.50
CA TYR A 35 -11.14 2.74 -6.31
C TYR A 35 -11.35 2.46 -4.80
N PRO A 36 -12.42 1.74 -4.37
CA PRO A 36 -13.59 1.33 -5.14
C PRO A 36 -14.62 2.45 -5.34
N PHE A 37 -14.42 3.60 -4.71
CA PHE A 37 -15.37 4.71 -4.71
C PHE A 37 -14.93 5.88 -5.58
N GLN A 38 -15.76 6.91 -5.65
CA GLN A 38 -15.41 8.17 -6.29
C GLN A 38 -14.66 9.08 -5.30
N ALA A 39 -13.96 10.10 -5.82
CA ALA A 39 -13.16 11.02 -5.00
C ALA A 39 -13.98 11.70 -3.88
N LEU A 40 -15.24 12.08 -4.14
CA LEU A 40 -16.12 12.68 -3.13
C LEU A 40 -16.44 11.71 -1.98
N ASN A 41 -16.66 10.42 -2.27
CA ASN A 41 -16.87 9.41 -1.23
C ASN A 41 -15.62 9.28 -0.36
N TRP A 42 -14.44 9.26 -0.98
CA TRP A 42 -13.18 9.16 -0.27
C TRP A 42 -12.89 10.37 0.61
N GLN A 43 -13.16 11.60 0.16
CA GLN A 43 -13.03 12.79 1.02
C GLN A 43 -13.89 12.64 2.28
N TRP A 44 -15.14 12.21 2.14
CA TRP A 44 -16.02 11.96 3.28
C TRP A 44 -15.50 10.84 4.20
N ILE A 45 -15.02 9.72 3.63
CA ILE A 45 -14.45 8.60 4.40
C ILE A 45 -13.25 9.09 5.22
N LEU A 46 -12.31 9.80 4.59
CA LEU A 46 -11.07 10.26 5.22
C LEU A 46 -11.33 11.30 6.33
N ASP A 47 -12.47 12.00 6.27
CA ASP A 47 -12.91 12.97 7.27
C ASP A 47 -13.77 12.36 8.40
N LEU A 48 -14.09 11.05 8.34
CA LEU A 48 -14.84 10.37 9.41
C LEU A 48 -14.16 10.53 10.77
N PRO A 49 -14.90 10.81 11.87
CA PRO A 49 -14.30 11.08 13.18
C PRO A 49 -13.76 9.81 13.87
N GLY A 50 -12.94 10.00 14.91
CA GLY A 50 -12.39 8.92 15.75
C GLY A 50 -10.88 8.79 15.62
N GLN A 51 -10.19 8.35 16.67
CA GLN A 51 -8.75 8.15 16.64
C GLN A 51 -8.40 7.02 17.59
N ASP A 52 -7.77 5.97 17.07
CA ASP A 52 -7.34 4.88 17.92
C ASP A 52 -6.10 5.28 18.73
N PRO A 53 -6.00 4.83 20.00
CA PRO A 53 -4.88 5.16 20.86
C PRO A 53 -3.64 4.32 20.47
N ILE A 54 -2.79 4.89 19.62
CA ILE A 54 -1.55 4.25 19.16
C ILE A 54 -0.35 4.95 19.80
N ALA A 55 0.54 4.16 20.42
CA ALA A 55 1.76 4.68 21.04
C ALA A 55 2.79 5.10 19.99
N ALA A 56 3.65 6.07 20.31
CA ALA A 56 4.74 6.47 19.43
C ALA A 56 5.74 5.33 19.15
N GLY A 57 6.51 5.49 18.08
CA GLY A 57 7.59 4.56 17.70
C GLY A 57 7.14 3.38 16.84
N VAL A 58 5.89 3.37 16.35
CA VAL A 58 5.40 2.35 15.43
C VAL A 58 6.19 2.39 14.12
N GLN A 59 6.69 1.24 13.71
CA GLN A 59 7.44 1.04 12.46
C GLN A 59 6.79 0.03 11.53
N ALA A 60 5.87 -0.79 12.03
CA ALA A 60 5.04 -1.65 11.20
C ALA A 60 3.62 -1.80 11.76
N ALA A 61 2.66 -2.10 10.90
CA ALA A 61 1.28 -2.36 11.29
C ALA A 61 0.60 -3.37 10.37
N ILE A 62 -0.39 -4.09 10.92
CA ILE A 62 -1.36 -4.88 10.17
C ILE A 62 -2.71 -4.16 10.25
N LEU A 63 -3.40 -4.07 9.11
CA LEU A 63 -4.69 -3.42 8.96
C LEU A 63 -5.49 -4.09 7.83
N PRO A 64 -6.83 -4.05 7.86
CA PRO A 64 -7.67 -4.63 6.80
C PRO A 64 -7.76 -3.73 5.56
N HIS A 65 -8.28 -4.29 4.47
CA HIS A 65 -8.77 -3.55 3.29
C HIS A 65 -10.23 -3.82 2.94
N ASP A 66 -10.96 -4.56 3.78
CA ASP A 66 -12.40 -4.69 3.65
C ASP A 66 -13.10 -3.31 3.69
N SER A 67 -13.83 -3.00 2.62
CA SER A 67 -14.56 -1.74 2.48
C SER A 67 -15.60 -1.48 3.58
N ILE A 68 -16.04 -2.50 4.31
CA ILE A 68 -17.00 -2.31 5.40
C ILE A 68 -16.37 -1.72 6.67
N SER A 69 -15.05 -1.88 6.85
CA SER A 69 -14.32 -1.42 8.04
C SER A 69 -13.73 -0.01 7.86
N ILE A 70 -14.22 0.78 6.89
CA ILE A 70 -13.68 2.10 6.55
C ILE A 70 -13.64 3.07 7.73
N LYS A 71 -14.62 3.02 8.64
CA LYS A 71 -14.68 3.91 9.80
C LYS A 71 -13.58 3.57 10.81
N GLU A 72 -13.43 2.29 11.10
CA GLU A 72 -12.43 1.73 12.00
C GLU A 72 -11.03 1.96 11.41
N LEU A 73 -10.85 1.71 10.11
CA LEU A 73 -9.61 1.96 9.39
C LEU A 73 -9.22 3.44 9.38
N THR A 74 -10.18 4.36 9.21
CA THR A 74 -9.92 5.80 9.31
C THR A 74 -9.44 6.19 10.70
N ALA A 75 -10.07 5.67 11.76
CA ALA A 75 -9.65 5.92 13.14
C ALA A 75 -8.24 5.36 13.42
N PHE A 76 -7.92 4.19 12.87
CA PHE A 76 -6.61 3.56 12.98
C PHE A 76 -5.51 4.38 12.28
N TYR A 77 -5.72 4.80 11.02
CA TYR A 77 -4.77 5.66 10.31
C TYR A 77 -4.57 7.01 10.99
N ARG A 78 -5.62 7.60 11.56
CA ARG A 78 -5.49 8.83 12.36
C ARG A 78 -4.64 8.59 13.61
N GLY A 79 -4.79 7.44 14.26
CA GLY A 79 -3.93 7.02 15.36
C GLY A 79 -2.47 6.88 14.93
N LEU A 80 -2.22 6.23 13.79
CA LEU A 80 -0.87 6.06 13.23
C LEU A 80 -0.22 7.42 12.93
N ALA A 81 -0.96 8.33 12.29
CA ALA A 81 -0.48 9.67 11.94
C ALA A 81 -0.15 10.54 13.17
N ALA A 82 -0.89 10.35 14.27
CA ALA A 82 -0.58 10.98 15.56
C ALA A 82 0.67 10.37 16.22
N ALA A 83 0.94 9.09 15.99
CA ALA A 83 2.06 8.35 16.59
C ALA A 83 3.39 8.47 15.82
N VAL A 84 3.34 8.61 14.49
CA VAL A 84 4.51 8.64 13.62
C VAL A 84 4.27 9.46 12.35
N GLN A 85 5.33 10.09 11.85
CA GLN A 85 5.38 10.76 10.54
C GLN A 85 6.56 10.20 9.73
N PRO A 86 6.36 9.08 9.00
CA PRO A 86 7.42 8.38 8.31
C PRO A 86 7.86 9.14 7.05
N ARG A 87 9.13 8.98 6.66
CA ARG A 87 9.62 9.40 5.36
C ARG A 87 9.28 8.39 4.26
N PHE A 88 9.15 7.12 4.63
CA PHE A 88 8.84 6.01 3.74
C PHE A 88 7.64 5.21 4.24
N VAL A 89 6.67 4.97 3.37
CA VAL A 89 5.53 4.07 3.62
C VAL A 89 5.59 2.91 2.65
N VAL A 90 5.77 1.69 3.15
CA VAL A 90 5.73 0.48 2.33
C VAL A 90 4.38 -0.19 2.55
N ILE A 91 3.60 -0.41 1.49
CA ILE A 91 2.29 -1.05 1.59
C ILE A 91 2.41 -2.46 0.99
N LEU A 92 2.11 -3.45 1.81
CA LEU A 92 2.13 -4.87 1.49
C LEU A 92 0.69 -5.35 1.35
N SER A 93 0.37 -6.08 0.29
CA SER A 93 -0.98 -6.58 0.01
C SER A 93 -0.91 -7.94 -0.67
N PRO A 94 -1.94 -8.79 -0.60
CA PRO A 94 -2.07 -9.87 -1.56
C PRO A 94 -2.21 -9.32 -2.98
N ASN A 95 -1.97 -10.21 -3.95
CA ASN A 95 -2.40 -10.08 -5.33
C ASN A 95 -3.66 -10.93 -5.48
N HIS A 96 -4.82 -10.37 -5.16
CA HIS A 96 -6.10 -11.09 -5.10
C HIS A 96 -6.49 -11.77 -6.42
N TYR A 97 -5.95 -11.28 -7.53
CA TYR A 97 -6.25 -11.79 -8.86
C TYR A 97 -5.18 -12.75 -9.37
N ASP A 98 -4.14 -13.03 -8.59
CA ASP A 98 -2.92 -13.72 -9.01
C ASP A 98 -2.41 -13.21 -10.37
N ALA A 99 -2.61 -11.93 -10.64
CA ALA A 99 -2.34 -11.30 -11.93
C ALA A 99 -0.85 -11.17 -12.17
N GLY A 100 -0.44 -10.97 -13.42
CA GLY A 100 0.96 -10.76 -13.77
C GLY A 100 1.84 -12.03 -13.67
N ARG A 101 3.12 -11.86 -14.00
CA ARG A 101 4.09 -12.95 -14.15
C ARG A 101 4.94 -13.16 -12.91
N ALA A 102 5.45 -12.10 -12.30
CA ALA A 102 6.31 -12.21 -11.12
C ALA A 102 5.50 -12.60 -9.88
N ASN A 103 6.09 -13.43 -9.01
CA ASN A 103 5.48 -13.81 -7.72
C ASN A 103 5.29 -12.60 -6.79
N ILE A 104 6.28 -11.71 -6.78
CA ILE A 104 6.23 -10.45 -6.04
C ILE A 104 6.26 -9.32 -7.06
N GLN A 105 5.33 -8.39 -6.94
CA GLN A 105 5.18 -7.29 -7.90
C GLN A 105 5.17 -5.94 -7.20
N THR A 106 5.66 -4.94 -7.91
CA THR A 106 5.58 -3.52 -7.59
C THR A 106 5.17 -2.75 -8.84
N THR A 107 5.06 -1.42 -8.77
CA THR A 107 4.64 -0.62 -9.92
C THR A 107 5.22 0.79 -9.89
N SER A 108 5.51 1.33 -11.07
CA SER A 108 5.80 2.76 -11.26
C SER A 108 4.56 3.57 -11.68
N ARG A 109 3.38 2.93 -11.81
CA ARG A 109 2.16 3.64 -12.19
C ARG A 109 1.75 4.63 -11.11
N VAL A 110 1.29 5.80 -11.56
CA VAL A 110 0.71 6.81 -10.68
C VAL A 110 -0.69 6.37 -10.27
N PHE A 111 -1.05 6.57 -9.00
CA PHE A 111 -2.38 6.32 -8.48
C PHE A 111 -3.12 7.65 -8.34
N MET A 112 -4.36 7.69 -8.82
CA MET A 112 -5.27 8.79 -8.52
C MET A 112 -5.87 8.54 -7.15
N THR A 113 -5.86 9.58 -6.32
CA THR A 113 -6.46 9.61 -4.99
C THR A 113 -7.39 10.80 -4.86
N ALA A 114 -8.22 10.83 -3.82
CA ALA A 114 -9.06 11.98 -3.49
C ALA A 114 -8.26 13.27 -3.22
N ASP A 115 -7.00 13.13 -2.80
CA ASP A 115 -6.07 14.22 -2.51
C ASP A 115 -5.04 14.44 -3.65
N GLY A 116 -5.36 13.95 -4.85
CA GLY A 116 -4.54 14.14 -6.06
C GLY A 116 -3.72 12.91 -6.43
N ARG A 117 -2.53 13.11 -7.01
CA ARG A 117 -1.71 12.01 -7.55
C ARG A 117 -0.75 11.47 -6.51
N ALA A 118 -0.83 10.18 -6.23
CA ALA A 118 0.14 9.43 -5.45
C ALA A 118 1.14 8.73 -6.39
N HIS A 119 2.40 9.14 -6.31
CA HIS A 119 3.48 8.58 -7.14
C HIS A 119 4.26 7.57 -6.31
N PRO A 120 4.28 6.28 -6.68
CA PRO A 120 5.21 5.34 -6.07
C PRO A 120 6.64 5.85 -6.22
N ASP A 121 7.50 5.45 -5.30
CA ASP A 121 8.90 5.79 -5.33
C ASP A 121 9.61 5.05 -6.47
N TRP A 122 9.69 5.71 -7.62
CA TRP A 122 10.29 5.13 -8.83
C TRP A 122 11.74 4.70 -8.65
N SER A 123 12.48 5.33 -7.73
CA SER A 123 13.85 4.91 -7.41
C SER A 123 13.87 3.56 -6.70
N LEU A 124 13.01 3.38 -5.68
CA LEU A 124 12.89 2.11 -4.97
C LEU A 124 12.35 1.00 -5.87
N VAL A 125 11.36 1.31 -6.72
CA VAL A 125 10.83 0.38 -7.73
C VAL A 125 11.92 -0.08 -8.70
N GLY A 126 12.73 0.87 -9.21
CA GLY A 126 13.86 0.57 -10.09
C GLY A 126 14.91 -0.33 -9.42
N GLN A 127 15.18 -0.10 -8.13
CA GLN A 127 16.13 -0.89 -7.34
C GLN A 127 15.66 -2.33 -7.09
N LEU A 128 14.38 -2.55 -6.79
CA LEU A 128 13.80 -3.90 -6.65
C LEU A 128 13.90 -4.67 -7.96
N ARG A 129 13.50 -4.03 -9.07
CA ARG A 129 13.55 -4.64 -10.40
C ARG A 129 14.97 -4.99 -10.81
N ALA A 130 15.93 -4.09 -10.60
CA ALA A 130 17.34 -4.31 -10.95
C ALA A 130 17.96 -5.49 -10.18
N ARG A 131 17.48 -5.76 -8.96
CA ARG A 131 17.90 -6.89 -8.12
C ARG A 131 17.11 -8.18 -8.37
N GLY A 132 16.10 -8.16 -9.25
CA GLY A 132 15.22 -9.30 -9.49
C GLY A 132 14.33 -9.66 -8.31
N LEU A 133 14.12 -8.74 -7.36
CA LEU A 133 13.33 -8.99 -6.14
C LEU A 133 11.83 -8.81 -6.36
N ALA A 134 11.42 -8.01 -7.36
CA ALA A 134 10.03 -7.85 -7.75
C ALA A 134 9.91 -7.47 -9.24
N GLY A 135 8.84 -7.92 -9.89
CA GLY A 135 8.45 -7.45 -11.22
C GLY A 135 7.75 -6.08 -11.15
N SER A 136 7.97 -5.21 -12.14
CA SER A 136 7.19 -3.96 -12.24
C SER A 136 6.03 -4.16 -13.22
N GLU A 137 4.85 -4.45 -12.69
CA GLU A 137 3.70 -4.95 -13.46
C GLU A 137 2.46 -4.12 -13.15
N GLY A 138 2.38 -2.95 -13.79
CA GLY A 138 1.39 -1.93 -13.43
C GLY A 138 -0.07 -2.34 -13.62
N ASP A 139 -0.37 -3.23 -14.56
CA ASP A 139 -1.75 -3.66 -14.83
C ASP A 139 -2.36 -4.45 -13.66
N SER A 140 -1.55 -5.23 -12.94
CA SER A 140 -1.96 -5.99 -11.75
C SER A 140 -2.53 -5.11 -10.65
N PHE A 141 -2.07 -3.85 -10.56
CA PHE A 141 -2.51 -2.91 -9.52
C PHE A 141 -3.83 -2.19 -9.85
N THR A 142 -4.36 -2.34 -11.06
CA THR A 142 -5.56 -1.60 -11.48
C THR A 142 -6.79 -1.95 -10.65
N LYS A 143 -6.90 -3.21 -10.26
CA LYS A 143 -8.03 -3.76 -9.48
C LYS A 143 -7.61 -4.18 -8.07
N GLU A 144 -6.32 -4.07 -7.74
CA GLU A 144 -5.80 -4.55 -6.47
C GLU A 144 -6.23 -3.63 -5.33
N HIS A 145 -7.23 -4.07 -4.58
CA HIS A 145 -7.93 -3.25 -3.61
C HIS A 145 -7.17 -3.12 -2.29
N GLY A 146 -6.32 -4.10 -1.95
CA GLY A 146 -5.43 -3.98 -0.80
C GLY A 146 -4.32 -2.93 -1.00
N ILE A 147 -4.08 -2.45 -2.22
CA ILE A 147 -3.23 -1.27 -2.48
C ILE A 147 -4.06 -0.02 -2.75
N THR A 148 -5.06 -0.10 -3.62
CA THR A 148 -5.82 1.09 -4.06
C THR A 148 -6.66 1.72 -2.92
N ALA A 149 -7.13 0.94 -1.95
CA ALA A 149 -7.73 1.51 -0.74
C ALA A 149 -6.68 2.18 0.16
N GLN A 150 -5.54 1.52 0.37
CA GLN A 150 -4.53 1.98 1.33
C GLN A 150 -3.77 3.22 0.85
N VAL A 151 -3.60 3.40 -0.45
CA VAL A 151 -2.94 4.60 -1.00
C VAL A 151 -3.74 5.88 -0.73
N GLU A 152 -5.08 5.81 -0.65
CA GLU A 152 -5.94 6.95 -0.27
C GLU A 152 -5.59 7.42 1.16
N TYR A 153 -5.56 6.47 2.09
CA TYR A 153 -5.17 6.76 3.47
C TYR A 153 -3.72 7.23 3.58
N ALA A 154 -2.78 6.54 2.94
CA ALA A 154 -1.37 6.92 2.98
C ALA A 154 -1.16 8.33 2.43
N LYS A 155 -1.85 8.72 1.36
CA LYS A 155 -1.76 10.06 0.78
C LYS A 155 -2.33 11.13 1.71
N ARG A 156 -3.44 10.86 2.39
CA ARG A 156 -4.07 11.79 3.34
C ARG A 156 -3.25 11.97 4.62
N PHE A 157 -2.83 10.86 5.23
CA PHE A 157 -2.27 10.84 6.57
C PHE A 157 -0.74 10.98 6.60
N PHE A 158 -0.06 10.66 5.50
CA PHE A 158 1.40 10.78 5.34
C PHE A 158 1.75 11.49 4.01
N PRO A 159 1.28 12.74 3.78
CA PRO A 159 1.30 13.38 2.46
C PRO A 159 2.69 13.60 1.86
N GLU A 160 3.71 13.70 2.73
CA GLU A 160 5.12 13.91 2.38
C GLU A 160 5.92 12.59 2.28
N ALA A 161 5.33 11.46 2.66
CA ALA A 161 6.01 10.19 2.62
C ALA A 161 6.20 9.72 1.17
N ARG A 162 7.39 9.20 0.88
CA ARG A 162 7.63 8.40 -0.32
C ARG A 162 7.01 7.03 -0.08
N TRP A 163 6.31 6.48 -1.05
CA TRP A 163 5.61 5.21 -0.83
C TRP A 163 5.97 4.13 -1.85
N LEU A 164 5.89 2.87 -1.42
CA LEU A 164 6.24 1.71 -2.21
C LEU A 164 5.16 0.62 -2.08
N PRO A 165 4.40 0.33 -3.14
CA PRO A 165 3.46 -0.78 -3.14
C PRO A 165 4.15 -2.10 -3.50
N LEU A 166 3.82 -3.15 -2.76
CA LEU A 166 4.22 -4.53 -3.02
C LEU A 166 2.99 -5.45 -2.92
N ILE A 167 2.78 -6.28 -3.94
CA ILE A 167 1.73 -7.29 -3.95
C ILE A 167 2.35 -8.68 -4.09
N PHE A 168 1.77 -9.67 -3.39
CA PHE A 168 2.26 -11.04 -3.34
C PHE A 168 1.24 -11.99 -3.95
N LYS A 169 1.64 -12.77 -4.95
CA LYS A 169 0.84 -13.89 -5.46
C LYS A 169 0.76 -15.00 -4.41
N SER A 170 -0.25 -15.86 -4.53
CA SER A 170 -0.38 -17.10 -3.76
C SER A 170 0.85 -18.02 -3.92
N THR A 171 1.56 -17.89 -5.04
CA THR A 171 2.79 -18.64 -5.36
C THR A 171 4.08 -18.02 -4.82
N ALA A 172 4.03 -16.86 -4.15
CA ALA A 172 5.21 -16.23 -3.57
C ALA A 172 5.77 -17.08 -2.42
N THR A 173 7.02 -17.48 -2.55
CA THR A 173 7.67 -18.35 -1.56
C THR A 173 8.16 -17.58 -0.34
N PRO A 174 8.23 -18.21 0.84
CA PRO A 174 8.84 -17.61 2.03
C PRO A 174 10.23 -17.01 1.79
N ALA A 175 11.06 -17.67 0.98
CA ALA A 175 12.40 -17.20 0.68
C ALA A 175 12.43 -15.93 -0.19
N GLU A 176 11.52 -15.80 -1.17
CA GLU A 176 11.37 -14.59 -1.97
C GLU A 176 10.89 -13.42 -1.10
N VAL A 177 9.90 -13.66 -0.23
CA VAL A 177 9.37 -12.66 0.70
C VAL A 177 10.48 -12.16 1.64
N ASP A 178 11.22 -13.08 2.26
CA ASP A 178 12.32 -12.74 3.17
C ASP A 178 13.45 -11.97 2.45
N ALA A 179 13.70 -12.26 1.17
CA ALA A 179 14.68 -11.52 0.39
C ALA A 179 14.28 -10.06 0.15
N VAL A 180 12.99 -9.80 -0.09
CA VAL A 180 12.47 -8.42 -0.20
C VAL A 180 12.55 -7.70 1.15
N MET A 181 12.20 -8.37 2.25
CA MET A 181 12.26 -7.75 3.58
C MET A 181 13.69 -7.41 4.01
N ARG A 182 14.66 -8.31 3.76
CA ARG A 182 16.10 -8.01 3.97
C ARG A 182 16.57 -6.81 3.15
N TRP A 183 16.11 -6.71 1.90
CA TRP A 183 16.43 -5.55 1.07
C TRP A 183 15.84 -4.25 1.63
N LEU A 184 14.59 -4.26 2.10
CA LEU A 184 13.97 -3.10 2.75
C LEU A 184 14.73 -2.67 4.00
N GLU A 185 15.11 -3.62 4.84
CA GLU A 185 15.88 -3.39 6.07
C GLU A 185 17.20 -2.66 5.80
N GLN A 186 17.93 -3.11 4.78
CA GLN A 186 19.23 -2.57 4.37
C GLN A 186 19.13 -1.23 3.64
N THR A 187 18.00 -0.98 2.95
CA THR A 187 17.84 0.18 2.07
C THR A 187 17.19 1.36 2.77
N LEU A 188 16.25 1.11 3.68
CA LEU A 188 15.45 2.14 4.33
C LEU A 188 15.83 2.30 5.81
N PRO A 189 15.89 3.54 6.34
CA PRO A 189 16.19 3.77 7.74
C PRO A 189 15.03 3.35 8.65
N ALA A 190 15.31 2.60 9.72
CA ALA A 190 14.32 2.06 10.65
C ALA A 190 13.34 3.13 11.17
N ASN A 191 13.87 4.20 11.76
CA ASN A 191 13.09 5.27 12.40
C ASN A 191 12.40 6.25 11.43
N GLN A 192 12.43 6.01 10.12
CA GLN A 192 11.70 6.82 9.13
C GLN A 192 10.83 5.96 8.21
N THR A 193 10.68 4.66 8.49
CA THR A 193 9.96 3.71 7.64
C THR A 193 8.77 3.14 8.39
N LEU A 194 7.60 3.20 7.78
CA LEU A 194 6.39 2.54 8.22
C LEU A 194 6.02 1.45 7.21
N VAL A 195 5.95 0.20 7.65
CA VAL A 195 5.50 -0.93 6.83
C VAL A 195 4.05 -1.27 7.19
N LEU A 196 3.14 -1.16 6.23
CA LEU A 196 1.71 -1.44 6.40
C LEU A 196 1.37 -2.72 5.66
N ALA A 197 0.91 -3.74 6.39
CA ALA A 197 0.40 -4.96 5.82
C ALA A 197 -1.13 -4.92 5.76
N SER A 198 -1.64 -4.79 4.54
CA SER A 198 -3.04 -4.80 4.22
C SER A 198 -3.53 -6.24 4.09
N ILE A 199 -4.18 -6.73 5.13
CA ILE A 199 -4.55 -8.14 5.29
C ILE A 199 -5.94 -8.22 5.90
N ASP A 200 -6.86 -8.84 5.17
CA ASP A 200 -8.09 -9.35 5.74
C ASP A 200 -7.84 -10.75 6.34
N PHE A 201 -8.43 -11.02 7.50
CA PHE A 201 -8.33 -12.33 8.16
C PHE A 201 -9.53 -13.19 7.75
N SER A 202 -10.02 -14.05 8.64
CA SER A 202 -10.99 -15.09 8.30
C SER A 202 -12.14 -14.61 7.41
N HIS A 203 -12.23 -15.12 6.19
CA HIS A 203 -13.27 -14.77 5.22
C HIS A 203 -14.20 -15.95 4.89
N TYR A 204 -15.43 -15.67 4.48
CA TYR A 204 -16.46 -16.66 4.10
C TYR A 204 -16.83 -17.68 5.20
N LEU A 205 -16.59 -17.31 6.47
CA LEU A 205 -16.91 -18.14 7.63
C LEU A 205 -18.01 -17.50 8.48
N THR A 206 -18.72 -18.34 9.25
CA THR A 206 -19.57 -17.84 10.33
C THR A 206 -18.73 -17.08 11.34
N LYS A 207 -19.31 -16.07 12.00
CA LYS A 207 -18.59 -15.25 12.99
C LYS A 207 -17.82 -16.08 14.01
N THR A 208 -18.44 -17.10 14.59
CA THR A 208 -17.80 -17.98 15.58
C THR A 208 -16.57 -18.71 15.02
N ARG A 209 -16.63 -19.20 13.78
CA ARG A 209 -15.50 -19.88 13.15
C ARG A 209 -14.38 -18.89 12.81
N ALA A 210 -14.74 -17.73 12.25
CA ALA A 210 -13.81 -16.64 12.03
C ALA A 210 -13.10 -16.25 13.32
N ASP A 211 -13.85 -16.10 14.41
CA ASP A 211 -13.29 -15.69 15.68
C ASP A 211 -12.28 -16.68 16.27
N ILE A 212 -12.53 -17.99 16.12
CA ILE A 212 -11.61 -19.06 16.56
C ILE A 212 -10.32 -19.01 15.73
N ASN A 213 -10.47 -18.91 14.41
CA ASN A 213 -9.38 -18.91 13.45
C ASN A 213 -8.50 -17.66 13.59
N ASP A 214 -9.10 -16.47 13.69
CA ASP A 214 -8.36 -15.22 13.88
C ASP A 214 -7.61 -15.19 15.22
N THR A 215 -8.19 -15.80 16.27
CA THR A 215 -7.50 -15.96 17.55
C THR A 215 -6.28 -16.86 17.41
N LYS A 216 -6.37 -17.94 16.62
CA LYS A 216 -5.23 -18.82 16.33
C LYS A 216 -4.14 -18.07 15.58
N THR A 217 -4.49 -17.37 14.50
CA THR A 217 -3.51 -16.59 13.72
C THR A 217 -2.88 -15.50 14.58
N TYR A 218 -3.68 -14.76 15.37
CA TYR A 218 -3.16 -13.75 16.28
C TYR A 218 -2.14 -14.33 17.28
N ARG A 219 -2.40 -15.50 17.87
CA ARG A 219 -1.45 -16.17 18.76
C ARG A 219 -0.15 -16.55 18.06
N GLN A 220 -0.20 -16.96 16.79
CA GLN A 220 1.01 -17.21 16.00
C GLN A 220 1.79 -15.92 15.76
N ILE A 221 1.12 -14.80 15.44
CA ILE A 221 1.77 -13.48 15.29
C ILE A 221 2.46 -13.06 16.60
N GLN A 222 1.84 -13.30 17.76
CA GLN A 222 2.40 -12.97 19.07
C GLN A 222 3.73 -13.69 19.38
N THR A 223 4.01 -14.81 18.71
CA THR A 223 5.31 -15.50 18.86
C THR A 223 6.46 -14.74 18.23
N MET A 224 6.18 -13.81 17.31
CA MET A 224 7.18 -13.13 16.48
C MET A 224 8.10 -14.09 15.69
N ASP A 225 7.70 -15.35 15.57
CA ASP A 225 8.45 -16.39 14.84
C ASP A 225 7.77 -16.68 13.50
N VAL A 226 8.44 -16.26 12.42
CA VAL A 226 7.95 -16.44 11.05
C VAL A 226 7.75 -17.90 10.64
N ASN A 227 8.36 -18.86 11.36
CA ASN A 227 8.21 -20.28 11.09
C ASN A 227 6.93 -20.87 11.69
N GLN A 228 6.26 -20.15 12.60
CA GLN A 228 4.97 -20.55 13.14
C GLN A 228 3.78 -19.97 12.38
N LEU A 229 4.04 -19.12 11.39
CA LEU A 229 3.01 -18.54 10.52
C LEU A 229 2.66 -19.51 9.39
N PRO A 230 1.43 -19.45 8.86
CA PRO A 230 1.09 -20.16 7.63
C PRO A 230 1.97 -19.67 6.48
N THR A 231 2.36 -20.59 5.61
CA THR A 231 3.27 -20.32 4.48
C THR A 231 2.56 -20.26 3.13
N SER A 232 1.30 -20.68 3.07
CA SER A 232 0.48 -20.67 1.85
C SER A 232 -1.01 -20.65 2.18
N ASP A 233 -1.82 -20.30 1.18
CA ASP A 233 -3.28 -20.28 1.29
C ASP A 233 -3.84 -21.69 1.56
N ILE A 234 -3.11 -22.75 1.17
CA ILE A 234 -3.49 -24.13 1.46
C ILE A 234 -3.40 -24.43 2.97
N GLU A 235 -2.40 -23.89 3.65
CA GLU A 235 -2.23 -24.07 5.10
C GLU A 235 -3.22 -23.21 5.91
N CYS A 236 -3.73 -22.13 5.31
CA CYS A 236 -4.62 -21.19 5.96
C CYS A 236 -5.58 -20.54 4.96
N GLU A 237 -6.59 -21.30 4.53
CA GLU A 237 -7.55 -20.91 3.48
C GLU A 237 -8.37 -19.65 3.79
N PHE A 238 -8.39 -19.24 5.06
CA PHE A 238 -9.18 -18.13 5.55
C PHE A 238 -8.35 -16.85 5.75
N LEU A 239 -7.04 -16.88 5.54
CA LEU A 239 -6.18 -15.69 5.62
C LEU A 239 -5.85 -15.22 4.21
N ASP A 240 -6.08 -13.94 3.94
CA ASP A 240 -6.01 -13.39 2.59
C ASP A 240 -4.57 -13.25 2.05
N SER A 241 -3.56 -13.13 2.94
CA SER A 241 -2.15 -13.14 2.52
C SER A 241 -1.19 -13.67 3.58
N PRO A 242 -0.90 -14.98 3.58
CA PRO A 242 0.21 -15.54 4.36
C PRO A 242 1.56 -14.89 4.02
N ALA A 243 1.77 -14.51 2.76
CA ALA A 243 2.98 -13.83 2.31
C ALA A 243 3.15 -12.43 2.91
N ALA A 244 2.11 -11.58 2.88
CA ALA A 244 2.17 -10.25 3.51
C ALA A 244 2.30 -10.36 5.04
N LEU A 245 1.67 -11.37 5.66
CA LEU A 245 1.80 -11.62 7.08
C LEU A 245 3.24 -12.01 7.46
N ARG A 246 3.84 -12.93 6.70
CA ARG A 246 5.25 -13.27 6.88
C ARG A 246 6.14 -12.05 6.70
N ALA A 247 5.89 -11.25 5.67
CA ALA A 247 6.69 -10.07 5.36
C ALA A 247 6.73 -9.08 6.54
N VAL A 248 5.58 -8.72 7.09
CA VAL A 248 5.52 -7.74 8.18
C VAL A 248 6.10 -8.28 9.50
N VAL A 249 5.89 -9.56 9.81
CA VAL A 249 6.49 -10.19 11.00
C VAL A 249 8.00 -10.35 10.83
N ALA A 250 8.48 -10.72 9.65
CA ALA A 250 9.92 -10.79 9.33
C ALA A 250 10.58 -9.42 9.46
N TYR A 251 9.95 -8.37 8.94
CA TYR A 251 10.42 -7.00 9.10
C TYR A 251 10.47 -6.59 10.57
N ALA A 252 9.38 -6.81 11.32
CA ALA A 252 9.31 -6.45 12.73
C ALA A 252 10.36 -7.20 13.58
N HIS A 253 10.56 -8.50 13.31
CA HIS A 253 11.60 -9.31 13.95
C HIS A 253 13.02 -8.79 13.61
N SER A 254 13.32 -8.51 12.34
CA SER A 254 14.63 -7.99 11.91
C SER A 254 14.99 -6.63 12.53
N ARG A 255 13.97 -5.85 12.88
CA ARG A 255 14.09 -4.53 13.50
C ARG A 255 13.98 -4.56 15.02
N GLU A 256 13.90 -5.75 15.63
CA GLU A 256 13.76 -5.95 17.07
C GLU A 256 12.56 -5.19 17.67
N LEU A 257 11.44 -5.12 16.93
CA LEU A 257 10.20 -4.46 17.38
C LEU A 257 9.50 -5.36 18.41
N ASN A 258 9.99 -5.29 19.64
CA ASN A 258 9.60 -6.19 20.72
C ASN A 258 8.21 -5.90 21.32
N ARG A 259 7.56 -4.79 20.95
CA ARG A 259 6.22 -4.45 21.43
C ARG A 259 5.20 -4.60 20.31
N LEU A 260 4.45 -5.70 20.39
CA LEU A 260 3.22 -5.93 19.61
C LEU A 260 2.01 -5.44 20.40
N THR A 261 1.16 -4.63 19.78
CA THR A 261 -0.12 -4.18 20.38
C THR A 261 -1.28 -4.49 19.44
N LEU A 262 -2.26 -5.26 19.93
CA LEU A 262 -3.57 -5.37 19.29
C LEU A 262 -4.40 -4.14 19.68
N VAL A 263 -4.52 -3.20 18.75
CA VAL A 263 -5.24 -1.94 18.95
C VAL A 263 -6.74 -2.18 18.90
N ARG A 264 -7.16 -2.99 17.93
CA ARG A 264 -8.56 -3.31 17.67
C ARG A 264 -8.66 -4.66 17.00
N ARG A 265 -9.79 -5.32 17.27
CA ARG A 265 -10.26 -6.49 16.55
C ARG A 265 -11.75 -6.35 16.36
N ASP A 266 -12.22 -6.58 15.15
CA ASP A 266 -13.63 -6.65 14.81
C ASP A 266 -13.85 -7.63 13.66
N ASN A 267 -15.09 -7.70 13.21
CA ASN A 267 -15.57 -8.59 12.17
C ASN A 267 -16.77 -7.93 11.49
N THR A 268 -17.06 -8.29 10.24
CA THR A 268 -18.21 -7.71 9.52
C THR A 268 -19.55 -7.89 10.24
N ALA A 269 -19.74 -8.99 10.99
CA ALA A 269 -20.91 -9.20 11.83
C ALA A 269 -21.02 -8.19 12.97
N ASP A 270 -19.89 -7.81 13.58
CA ASP A 270 -19.85 -6.82 14.66
C ASP A 270 -20.17 -5.42 14.11
N ILE A 271 -19.55 -5.06 12.98
CA ILE A 271 -19.75 -3.76 12.32
C ILE A 271 -21.21 -3.59 11.88
N ARG A 272 -21.84 -4.66 11.36
CA ARG A 272 -23.24 -4.63 10.92
C ARG A 272 -24.26 -4.79 12.04
N GLY A 273 -23.84 -5.22 13.24
CA GLY A 273 -24.76 -5.61 14.31
C GLY A 273 -25.56 -6.87 13.98
N GLU A 274 -25.01 -7.77 13.17
CA GLU A 274 -25.65 -9.00 12.70
C GLU A 274 -24.84 -10.24 13.13
N PRO A 275 -24.96 -10.70 14.39
CA PRO A 275 -24.07 -11.72 14.96
C PRO A 275 -24.20 -13.12 14.31
N ASN A 276 -25.32 -13.37 13.62
CA ASN A 276 -25.62 -14.66 12.97
C ASN A 276 -25.26 -14.69 11.48
N LEU A 277 -24.45 -13.74 10.98
CA LEU A 277 -23.96 -13.79 9.62
C LEU A 277 -23.19 -15.08 9.36
N VAL A 278 -23.58 -15.77 8.28
CA VAL A 278 -23.02 -17.06 7.89
C VAL A 278 -21.75 -16.94 7.05
N SER A 279 -21.44 -15.72 6.60
CA SER A 279 -20.26 -15.37 5.84
C SER A 279 -19.79 -14.00 6.32
N THR A 280 -18.60 -13.97 6.91
CA THR A 280 -18.01 -12.79 7.54
C THR A 280 -16.55 -12.66 7.17
N THR A 281 -16.01 -11.45 7.38
CA THR A 281 -14.57 -11.16 7.28
C THR A 281 -14.09 -10.69 8.65
N GLY A 282 -12.98 -11.25 9.14
CA GLY A 282 -12.32 -10.84 10.37
C GLY A 282 -11.27 -9.76 10.12
N HIS A 283 -11.11 -8.84 11.07
CA HIS A 283 -10.16 -7.74 10.95
C HIS A 283 -9.32 -7.61 12.22
N LEU A 284 -8.00 -7.54 12.05
CA LEU A 284 -7.06 -7.24 13.13
C LEU A 284 -6.29 -5.96 12.83
N TYR A 285 -6.21 -5.08 13.82
CA TYR A 285 -5.45 -3.84 13.77
C TYR A 285 -4.31 -3.96 14.77
N ILE A 286 -3.10 -4.21 14.27
CA ILE A 286 -1.94 -4.52 15.09
C ILE A 286 -0.83 -3.53 14.77
N THR A 287 -0.10 -3.08 15.79
CA THR A 287 1.11 -2.27 15.63
C THR A 287 2.32 -2.95 16.23
N PHE A 288 3.48 -2.75 15.58
CA PHE A 288 4.79 -3.20 16.02
C PHE A 288 5.69 -1.98 16.21
N SER A 289 6.33 -1.89 17.38
CA SER A 289 7.20 -0.79 17.80
C SER A 289 8.36 -1.27 18.64
#